data_AF-A0A7S0CKQ8-F1
#
_entry.id   AF-A0A7S0CKQ8-F1
#
_cell.length_a   1.000
_cell.length_b   1.000
_cell.length_c   1.000
_cell.angle_alpha   90.00
_cell.angle_beta   90.00
_cell.angle_gamma   90.00
#
_symmetry.space_group_name_H-M   'P 1'
#
loop_
_entity.id
_entity.type
_entity.pdbx_description
1 polymer ?
#
loop_
_entity_poly.entity_id
_entity_poly.type
_entity_poly.pdbx_seq_one_letter_code
_entity_poly.pdbx_strand_id
1 'polypeptide(L)'
;KTMLHIRSILSSQPPTNQAVIRVALINPIPAYCIIALPLLLATIRSNSLPVVILVTTKPWCFIQPPNVTCGSTPSHSLKELFQLRRVCDAVLSTHGFDGIRQSPPSEFRDLVGILRIRKLSLCSINHYGDTKSMRPLSLKFGFKRDARKLGIQMLHLPPEENSPSGSGTQGNGGSTAAPLDF
;
A
#
# COMPACT_ATOMS: atom_id res chain seq x y z
N LYS A 1 14.11 18.28 -16.34
CA LYS A 1 13.49 19.50 -15.76
C LYS A 1 13.24 19.38 -14.25
N THR A 2 12.64 18.29 -13.76
CA THR A 2 12.37 18.06 -12.32
C THR A 2 13.62 18.06 -11.42
N MET A 3 14.71 17.45 -11.87
CA MET A 3 15.99 17.44 -11.13
C MET A 3 16.62 18.82 -10.96
N LEU A 4 16.51 19.70 -11.97
CA LEU A 4 17.00 21.08 -11.90
C LEU A 4 16.13 21.92 -10.95
N HIS A 5 14.82 21.67 -10.96
CA HIS A 5 13.89 22.31 -10.04
C HIS A 5 14.16 21.93 -8.58
N ILE A 6 14.42 20.64 -8.30
CA ILE A 6 14.77 20.17 -6.95
C ILE A 6 16.08 20.82 -6.47
N ARG A 7 17.11 20.91 -7.33
CA ARG A 7 18.38 21.58 -6.99
C ARG A 7 18.21 23.07 -6.74
N SER A 8 17.40 23.75 -7.53
CA SER A 8 17.10 25.18 -7.36
C SER A 8 16.39 25.44 -6.03
N ILE A 9 15.44 24.59 -5.64
CA ILE A 9 14.76 24.68 -4.34
C ILE A 9 15.77 24.47 -3.20
N LEU A 10 16.61 23.44 -3.27
CA LEU A 10 17.63 23.15 -2.26
C LEU A 10 18.67 24.28 -2.12
N SER A 11 19.03 24.94 -3.23
CA SER A 11 19.99 26.04 -3.25
C SER A 11 19.44 27.36 -2.66
N SER A 12 18.13 27.51 -2.62
CA SER A 12 17.47 28.77 -2.25
C SER A 12 17.14 28.89 -0.76
N GLN A 13 17.33 27.83 0.03
CA GLN A 13 16.96 27.83 1.44
C GLN A 13 18.14 28.09 2.39
N PRO A 14 17.95 28.94 3.41
CA PRO A 14 19.00 29.21 4.40
C PRO A 14 19.33 27.94 5.21
N PRO A 15 20.59 27.76 5.63
CA PRO A 15 21.10 26.53 6.25
C PRO A 15 20.52 26.19 7.64
N THR A 16 19.58 27.00 8.15
CA THR A 16 19.05 26.90 9.51
C THR A 16 17.76 26.09 9.62
N ASN A 17 17.10 25.76 8.52
CA ASN A 17 15.93 24.88 8.53
C ASN A 17 16.14 23.72 7.56
N GLN A 18 16.35 22.53 8.10
CA GLN A 18 16.48 21.28 7.38
C GLN A 18 15.14 20.89 6.74
N ALA A 19 14.72 21.63 5.71
CA ALA A 19 13.44 21.41 5.07
C ALA A 19 13.47 20.11 4.25
N VAL A 20 12.56 19.20 4.60
CA VAL A 20 12.35 17.96 3.84
C VAL A 20 11.55 18.29 2.58
N ILE A 21 12.10 17.95 1.42
CA ILE A 21 11.39 18.07 0.14
C ILE A 21 10.42 16.91 0.01
N ARG A 22 9.13 17.23 -0.20
CA ARG A 22 8.07 16.24 -0.35
C ARG A 22 7.57 16.26 -1.79
N VAL A 23 7.74 15.15 -2.49
CA VAL A 23 7.30 14.99 -3.88
C VAL A 23 6.14 14.01 -3.92
N ALA A 24 4.99 14.42 -4.46
CA ALA A 24 3.84 13.56 -4.66
C ALA A 24 3.64 13.28 -6.15
N LEU A 25 3.70 12.00 -6.54
CA LEU A 25 3.38 11.52 -7.87
C LEU A 25 1.99 10.89 -7.83
N ILE A 26 1.01 11.59 -8.39
CA ILE A 26 -0.39 11.18 -8.33
C ILE A 26 -0.76 10.39 -9.59
N ASN A 27 -1.04 9.10 -9.41
CA ASN A 27 -1.41 8.16 -10.47
C ASN A 27 -0.45 8.19 -11.68
N PRO A 28 0.88 8.13 -11.46
CA PRO A 28 1.80 8.10 -12.58
C PRO A 28 1.70 6.75 -13.30
N ILE A 29 2.11 6.74 -14.57
CA ILE A 29 2.26 5.51 -15.35
C ILE A 29 3.34 4.63 -14.70
N PRO A 30 3.01 3.41 -14.23
CA PRO A 30 3.97 2.56 -13.52
C PRO A 30 5.20 2.20 -14.35
N ALA A 31 5.04 1.95 -15.65
CA ALA A 31 6.13 1.64 -16.58
C ALA A 31 7.29 2.66 -16.50
N TYR A 32 6.99 3.96 -16.47
CA TYR A 32 8.02 5.01 -16.34
C TYR A 32 8.61 5.06 -14.92
N CYS A 33 7.77 4.84 -13.91
CA CYS A 33 8.21 4.89 -12.52
C CYS A 33 9.19 3.77 -12.17
N ILE A 34 9.00 2.57 -12.71
CA ILE A 34 9.87 1.41 -12.46
C ILE A 34 11.31 1.69 -12.93
N ILE A 35 11.47 2.47 -13.99
CA ILE A 35 12.79 2.83 -14.54
C ILE A 35 13.34 4.08 -13.84
N ALA A 36 12.54 5.13 -13.72
CA ALA A 36 13.01 6.43 -13.24
C ALA A 36 13.20 6.50 -11.72
N LEU A 37 12.33 5.86 -10.93
CA LEU A 37 12.42 5.94 -9.47
C LEU A 37 13.70 5.34 -8.90
N PRO A 38 14.17 4.14 -9.33
CA PRO A 38 15.44 3.61 -8.84
C PRO A 38 16.62 4.55 -9.08
N LEU A 39 16.70 5.16 -10.27
CA LEU A 39 17.77 6.10 -10.63
C LEU A 39 17.69 7.37 -9.77
N LEU A 40 16.49 7.89 -9.56
CA LEU A 40 16.25 9.05 -8.71
C LEU A 40 16.59 8.74 -7.24
N LEU A 41 16.14 7.61 -6.72
CA LEU A 41 16.42 7.16 -5.35
C LEU A 41 17.91 6.92 -5.13
N ALA A 42 18.61 6.31 -6.10
CA ALA A 42 20.06 6.14 -6.04
C ALA A 42 20.78 7.49 -5.93
N THR A 43 20.34 8.48 -6.70
CA THR A 43 20.91 9.84 -6.65
C THR A 43 20.60 10.55 -5.34
N ILE A 44 19.37 10.44 -4.83
CA ILE A 44 18.95 11.01 -3.55
C ILE A 44 19.80 10.41 -2.42
N ARG A 45 19.97 9.08 -2.40
CA ARG A 45 20.73 8.36 -1.38
C ARG A 45 22.21 8.66 -1.46
N SER A 46 22.81 8.69 -2.65
CA SER A 46 24.24 8.99 -2.81
C SER A 46 24.61 10.40 -2.38
N ASN A 47 23.68 11.36 -2.49
CA ASN A 47 23.88 12.75 -2.08
C ASN A 47 23.25 13.05 -0.70
N SER A 48 22.72 12.04 0.00
CA SER A 48 22.04 12.18 1.31
C SER A 48 20.99 13.30 1.34
N LEU A 49 20.20 13.45 0.27
CA LEU A 49 19.24 14.54 0.14
C LEU A 49 17.98 14.27 1.00
N PRO A 50 17.42 15.27 1.69
CA PRO A 50 16.25 15.12 2.54
C PRO A 50 14.95 15.10 1.70
N VAL A 51 14.73 14.06 0.91
CA VAL A 51 13.60 13.93 -0.01
C VAL A 51 12.69 12.76 0.37
N VAL A 52 11.38 13.01 0.42
CA VAL A 52 10.34 11.98 0.58
C VAL A 52 9.47 11.94 -0.67
N ILE A 53 9.28 10.75 -1.23
CA ILE A 53 8.47 10.55 -2.44
C ILE A 53 7.22 9.74 -2.07
N LEU A 54 6.04 10.30 -2.32
CA LEU A 54 4.76 9.61 -2.26
C LEU A 54 4.31 9.26 -3.67
N VAL A 55 4.00 8.00 -3.93
CA VAL A 55 3.44 7.53 -5.19
C VAL A 55 2.06 6.92 -4.92
N THR A 56 1.02 7.45 -5.56
CA THR A 56 -0.33 6.87 -5.47
C THR A 56 -0.71 6.20 -6.77
N THR A 57 -1.35 5.04 -6.71
CA THR A 57 -1.87 4.33 -7.90
C THR A 57 -3.31 3.91 -7.66
N LYS A 58 -4.09 3.85 -8.75
CA LYS A 58 -5.48 3.33 -8.75
C LYS A 58 -5.48 1.93 -9.34
N PRO A 59 -5.32 0.86 -8.54
CA PRO A 59 -5.08 -0.48 -9.05
C PRO A 59 -6.18 -1.02 -9.97
N TRP A 60 -7.42 -0.57 -9.84
CA TRP A 60 -8.53 -0.97 -10.72
C TRP A 60 -8.39 -0.47 -12.16
N CYS A 61 -7.64 0.61 -12.41
CA CYS A 61 -7.34 1.05 -13.78
C CYS A 61 -6.41 0.07 -14.55
N PHE A 62 -5.80 -0.87 -13.83
CA PHE A 62 -4.85 -1.87 -14.35
C PHE A 62 -5.51 -3.25 -14.50
N ILE A 63 -6.75 -3.38 -14.05
CA ILE A 63 -7.57 -4.59 -14.14
C ILE A 63 -8.60 -4.31 -15.26
N GLN A 64 -8.13 -4.18 -16.50
CA GLN A 64 -9.03 -4.19 -17.65
C GLN A 64 -9.24 -5.63 -18.10
N PRO A 65 -10.48 -6.05 -18.40
CA PRO A 65 -10.71 -7.32 -19.07
C PRO A 65 -10.03 -7.28 -20.45
N PRO A 66 -9.50 -8.41 -20.95
CA PRO A 66 -8.69 -8.46 -22.17
C PRO A 66 -9.41 -7.97 -23.45
N ASN A 67 -10.72 -7.73 -23.41
CA ASN A 67 -11.56 -7.47 -24.57
C ASN A 67 -12.13 -6.03 -24.67
N VAL A 68 -11.69 -5.09 -23.83
CA VAL A 68 -12.17 -3.69 -23.89
C VAL A 68 -11.01 -2.76 -24.27
N THR A 69 -10.74 -2.65 -25.56
CA THR A 69 -9.81 -1.67 -26.14
C THR A 69 -10.49 -0.31 -26.28
N CYS A 70 -10.78 0.35 -25.17
CA CYS A 70 -11.16 1.76 -25.22
C CYS A 70 -9.90 2.62 -25.41
N GLY A 71 -9.64 3.02 -26.64
CA GLY A 71 -8.85 4.20 -27.02
C GLY A 71 -7.55 4.46 -26.25
N SER A 72 -6.42 4.00 -26.80
CA SER A 72 -5.08 4.64 -26.67
C SER A 72 -4.41 4.71 -25.29
N THR A 73 -4.83 3.99 -24.26
CA THR A 73 -4.01 3.83 -23.06
C THR A 73 -3.28 2.49 -23.06
N PRO A 74 -1.95 2.46 -22.86
CA PRO A 74 -1.21 1.21 -22.78
C PRO A 74 -1.83 0.33 -21.69
N SER A 75 -2.09 -0.94 -22.02
CA SER A 75 -2.63 -1.93 -21.10
C SER A 75 -1.63 -2.16 -19.97
N HIS A 76 -1.74 -1.36 -18.92
CA HIS A 76 -0.80 -1.40 -17.82
C HIS A 76 -0.96 -2.71 -17.06
N SER A 77 0.08 -3.56 -17.11
CA SER A 77 0.03 -4.89 -16.52
C SER A 77 0.11 -4.84 -15.00
N LEU A 78 -0.60 -5.74 -14.31
CA LEU A 78 -0.41 -6.00 -12.88
C LEU A 78 1.08 -6.27 -12.54
N LYS A 79 1.85 -6.84 -13.47
CA LYS A 79 3.30 -7.06 -13.33
C LYS A 79 4.06 -5.76 -13.04
N GLU A 80 3.68 -4.66 -13.68
CA GLU A 80 4.30 -3.35 -13.48
C GLU A 80 4.03 -2.83 -12.06
N LEU A 81 2.81 -2.98 -11.56
CA LEU A 81 2.49 -2.62 -10.17
C LEU A 81 3.31 -3.43 -9.17
N PHE A 82 3.53 -4.73 -9.41
CA PHE A 82 4.40 -5.56 -8.57
C PHE A 82 5.85 -5.09 -8.60
N GLN A 83 6.37 -4.73 -9.77
CA GLN A 83 7.73 -4.18 -9.91
C GLN A 83 7.87 -2.82 -9.22
N LEU A 84 6.87 -1.94 -9.36
CA LEU A 84 6.84 -0.64 -8.68
C LEU A 84 6.89 -0.81 -7.14
N ARG A 85 6.17 -1.80 -6.59
CA ARG A 85 6.23 -2.10 -5.15
C ARG A 85 7.64 -2.51 -4.68
N ARG A 86 8.45 -3.13 -5.54
CA ARG A 86 9.82 -3.54 -5.18
C ARG A 86 10.73 -2.34 -4.95
N VAL A 87 10.55 -1.27 -5.71
CA VAL A 87 11.39 -0.06 -5.64
C VAL A 87 10.98 0.89 -4.50
N CYS A 88 9.77 0.75 -3.96
CA CYS A 88 9.28 1.56 -2.85
C CYS A 88 9.78 1.05 -1.50
N ASP A 89 10.12 1.95 -0.58
CA ASP A 89 10.50 1.60 0.79
C ASP A 89 9.27 1.22 1.64
N ALA A 90 8.13 1.86 1.42
CA ALA A 90 6.85 1.53 2.04
C ALA A 90 5.76 1.32 1.00
N VAL A 91 4.88 0.34 1.23
CA VAL A 91 3.73 0.08 0.36
C VAL A 91 2.50 -0.08 1.23
N LEU A 92 1.52 0.79 0.98
CA LEU A 92 0.21 0.80 1.63
C LEU A 92 -0.86 0.49 0.59
N SER A 93 -1.88 -0.27 0.98
CA SER A 93 -3.05 -0.54 0.14
C SER A 93 -4.31 -0.28 0.91
N THR A 94 -5.24 0.49 0.33
CA THR A 94 -6.54 0.78 0.92
C THR A 94 -7.63 0.05 0.15
N HIS A 95 -8.63 -0.44 0.88
CA HIS A 95 -9.82 -1.06 0.33
C HIS A 95 -11.06 -0.42 0.96
N GLY A 96 -11.85 0.29 0.17
CA GLY A 96 -13.12 0.88 0.63
C GLY A 96 -14.23 -0.18 0.73
N PHE A 97 -15.25 0.08 1.53
CA PHE A 97 -16.44 -0.78 1.61
C PHE A 97 -17.54 -0.41 0.62
N ASP A 98 -17.51 0.80 0.04
CA ASP A 98 -18.52 1.39 -0.87
C ASP A 98 -18.76 0.65 -2.21
N GLY A 99 -18.25 -0.57 -2.39
CA GLY A 99 -18.49 -1.40 -3.57
C GLY A 99 -18.69 -2.88 -3.27
N ILE A 100 -18.81 -3.26 -1.99
CA ILE A 100 -18.98 -4.66 -1.58
C ILE A 100 -20.48 -4.98 -1.57
N ARG A 101 -20.88 -6.09 -2.19
CA ARG A 101 -22.29 -6.54 -2.25
C ARG A 101 -22.86 -6.88 -0.87
N GLN A 102 -22.00 -7.30 0.05
CA GLN A 102 -22.33 -7.60 1.43
C GLN A 102 -21.97 -6.40 2.31
N SER A 103 -22.90 -5.99 3.18
CA SER A 103 -22.63 -4.98 4.19
C SER A 103 -21.46 -5.43 5.07
N PRO A 104 -20.54 -4.53 5.46
CA PRO A 104 -19.47 -4.89 6.35
C PRO A 104 -20.04 -5.42 7.69
N PRO A 105 -19.34 -6.35 8.36
CA PRO A 105 -19.66 -6.77 9.72
C PRO A 105 -19.92 -5.58 10.66
N SER A 106 -20.77 -5.79 11.67
CA SER A 106 -21.24 -4.74 12.57
C SER A 106 -20.10 -4.00 13.28
N GLU A 107 -18.99 -4.69 13.53
CA GLU A 107 -17.76 -4.21 14.14
C GLU A 107 -17.03 -3.19 13.27
N PHE A 108 -17.33 -3.15 11.97
CA PHE A 108 -16.73 -2.25 10.99
C PHE A 108 -17.72 -1.21 10.45
N ARG A 109 -18.92 -1.09 11.05
CA ARG A 109 -19.98 -0.19 10.60
C ARG A 109 -19.54 1.28 10.53
N ASP A 110 -18.68 1.70 11.46
CA ASP A 110 -18.20 3.10 11.53
C ASP A 110 -16.95 3.36 10.66
N LEU A 111 -16.50 2.36 9.90
CA LEU A 111 -15.33 2.43 9.04
C LEU A 111 -15.73 2.62 7.58
N VAL A 112 -14.92 3.39 6.86
CA VAL A 112 -15.06 3.57 5.41
C VAL A 112 -14.30 2.48 4.64
N GLY A 113 -13.28 1.90 5.27
CA GLY A 113 -12.52 0.81 4.67
C GLY A 113 -11.36 0.32 5.52
N ILE A 114 -10.52 -0.50 4.88
CA ILE A 114 -9.36 -1.14 5.49
C ILE A 114 -8.08 -0.63 4.82
N LEU A 115 -7.14 -0.17 5.65
CA LEU A 115 -5.77 0.12 5.28
C LEU A 115 -4.92 -1.11 5.60
N ARG A 116 -4.14 -1.57 4.63
CA ARG A 116 -3.20 -2.69 4.80
C ARG A 116 -1.78 -2.24 4.50
N ILE A 117 -0.86 -2.59 5.38
CA ILE A 117 0.56 -2.39 5.18
C ILE A 117 1.11 -3.61 4.45
N ARG A 118 1.63 -3.41 3.23
CA ARG A 118 2.18 -4.48 2.38
C ARG A 118 3.69 -4.60 2.49
N LYS A 119 4.40 -3.49 2.70
CA LYS A 119 5.87 -3.43 2.83
C LYS A 119 6.25 -2.23 3.69
N LEU A 120 7.26 -2.40 4.55
CA LEU A 120 7.95 -1.33 5.28
C LEU A 120 9.45 -1.66 5.37
N SER A 121 10.30 -0.86 4.72
CA SER A 121 11.74 -1.12 4.65
C SER A 121 12.48 -0.77 5.94
N LEU A 122 11.94 0.13 6.78
CA LEU A 122 12.52 0.45 8.09
C LEU A 122 12.38 -0.69 9.12
N CYS A 123 11.55 -1.70 8.83
CA CYS A 123 11.45 -2.95 9.60
C CYS A 123 12.21 -4.11 8.93
N SER A 124 13.01 -3.84 7.90
CA SER A 124 13.71 -4.84 7.10
C SER A 124 15.21 -4.57 7.12
N ILE A 125 15.83 -4.75 8.29
CA ILE A 125 17.25 -5.05 8.37
C ILE A 125 17.35 -6.57 8.60
N ASN A 126 17.41 -7.28 7.47
CA ASN A 126 17.84 -8.66 7.28
C ASN A 126 16.99 -9.79 7.90
N HIS A 127 17.05 -10.94 7.22
CA HIS A 127 16.67 -12.30 7.63
C HIS A 127 16.28 -12.49 9.11
N TYR A 128 15.12 -13.12 9.35
CA TYR A 128 14.65 -13.50 10.70
C TYR A 128 14.68 -12.30 11.67
N GLY A 129 13.67 -11.43 11.54
CA GLY A 129 13.59 -10.17 12.28
C GLY A 129 13.49 -10.33 13.80
N ASP A 130 14.65 -10.39 14.44
CA ASP A 130 14.87 -9.97 15.82
C ASP A 130 15.95 -8.87 15.82
N THR A 131 15.56 -7.64 15.48
CA THR A 131 16.28 -6.44 15.90
C THR A 131 15.26 -5.33 16.16
N LYS A 132 14.94 -5.17 17.44
CA LYS A 132 14.55 -3.92 18.16
C LYS A 132 14.13 -2.70 17.31
N SER A 133 13.01 -2.81 16.58
CA SER A 133 12.13 -1.68 16.23
C SER A 133 10.79 -2.24 15.74
N MET A 134 9.98 -2.68 16.71
CA MET A 134 8.55 -2.98 16.66
C MET A 134 7.96 -3.20 15.25
N ARG A 135 7.92 -4.46 14.81
CA ARG A 135 6.96 -4.88 13.78
C ARG A 135 5.58 -4.37 14.19
N PRO A 136 4.82 -3.69 13.31
CA PRO A 136 3.51 -3.17 13.70
C PRO A 136 2.64 -4.31 14.21
N LEU A 137 1.99 -4.09 15.36
CA LEU A 137 1.15 -5.07 16.07
C LEU A 137 0.05 -5.66 15.17
N SER A 138 -0.35 -4.90 14.14
CA SER A 138 -1.22 -5.36 13.07
C SER A 138 -0.74 -4.82 11.72
N LEU A 139 -0.93 -5.59 10.66
CA LEU A 139 -0.76 -5.14 9.27
C LEU A 139 -2.07 -4.63 8.65
N LYS A 140 -3.18 -4.67 9.40
CA LYS A 140 -4.52 -4.28 8.97
C LYS A 140 -5.11 -3.27 9.96
N PHE A 141 -5.56 -2.15 9.41
CA PHE A 141 -6.14 -1.04 10.14
C PHE A 141 -7.47 -0.67 9.52
N GLY A 142 -8.43 -0.25 10.34
CA GLY A 142 -9.63 0.42 9.87
C GLY A 142 -9.30 1.88 9.59
N PHE A 143 -9.90 2.46 8.56
CA PHE A 143 -9.90 3.91 8.42
C PHE A 143 -11.30 4.46 8.28
N LYS A 144 -11.51 5.63 8.88
CA LYS A 144 -12.73 6.40 8.78
C LYS A 144 -12.40 7.81 8.32
N ARG A 145 -13.20 8.34 7.42
CA ARG A 145 -13.06 9.72 6.95
C ARG A 145 -14.13 10.56 7.65
N ASP A 146 -13.68 11.44 8.51
CA ASP A 146 -14.50 12.53 9.02
C ASP A 146 -14.39 13.75 8.08
N ALA A 147 -15.19 14.80 8.27
CA ALA A 147 -15.28 15.92 7.33
C ALA A 147 -13.92 16.55 6.96
N ARG A 148 -12.96 16.59 7.90
CA ARG A 148 -11.63 17.17 7.70
C ARG A 148 -10.46 16.28 8.13
N LYS A 149 -10.73 15.07 8.63
CA LYS A 149 -9.71 14.20 9.24
C LYS A 149 -9.86 12.77 8.77
N LEU A 150 -8.74 12.11 8.49
CA LEU A 150 -8.68 10.68 8.28
C LEU A 150 -8.24 10.03 9.59
N GLY A 151 -9.15 9.30 10.23
CA GLY A 151 -8.83 8.47 11.39
C GLY A 151 -8.37 7.08 10.94
N ILE A 152 -7.28 6.58 11.51
CA ILE A 152 -6.78 5.22 11.32
C ILE A 152 -6.82 4.54 12.69
N GLN A 153 -7.50 3.40 12.79
CA GLN A 153 -7.62 2.63 14.03
C GLN A 153 -7.10 1.20 13.82
N MET A 154 -6.46 0.64 14.85
CA MET A 154 -6.07 -0.75 14.85
C MET A 154 -7.31 -1.64 14.87
N LEU A 155 -7.37 -2.65 14.00
CA LEU A 155 -8.43 -3.64 14.05
C LEU A 155 -8.04 -4.68 15.09
N HIS A 156 -8.87 -4.84 16.12
CA HIS A 156 -8.79 -5.99 17.02
C HIS A 156 -9.52 -7.13 16.32
N LEU A 157 -8.78 -8.15 15.90
CA LEU A 157 -9.41 -9.42 15.53
C LEU A 157 -9.92 -10.04 16.83
N PRO A 158 -11.18 -10.51 16.90
CA PRO A 158 -11.62 -11.27 18.05
C PRO A 158 -10.69 -12.48 18.25
N PRO A 159 -10.39 -12.87 19.50
CA PRO A 159 -9.59 -14.07 19.76
C PRO A 159 -10.22 -15.27 19.03
N GLU A 160 -9.37 -16.12 18.45
CA GLU A 160 -9.77 -17.17 17.51
C GLU A 160 -10.77 -18.19 18.08
N GLU A 161 -11.01 -18.19 19.39
CA GLU A 161 -11.96 -19.05 20.11
C GLU A 161 -13.42 -18.90 19.64
N ASN A 162 -13.77 -17.81 18.95
CA ASN A 162 -15.13 -17.57 18.44
C ASN A 162 -15.27 -17.73 16.91
N SER A 163 -14.29 -18.34 16.24
CA SER A 163 -14.39 -18.67 14.81
C SER A 163 -15.17 -19.98 14.65
N PRO A 164 -16.38 -20.01 14.06
CA PRO A 164 -17.12 -21.26 13.83
C PRO A 164 -16.55 -22.05 12.63
N SER A 165 -15.24 -22.25 12.59
CA SER A 165 -14.54 -23.05 11.57
C SER A 165 -13.05 -23.28 11.89
N GLY A 166 -12.75 -23.61 13.14
CA GLY A 166 -11.54 -24.33 13.51
C GLY A 166 -11.75 -25.85 13.37
N SER A 167 -12.02 -26.34 12.16
CA SER A 167 -12.10 -27.79 11.91
C SER A 167 -10.69 -28.37 11.77
N GLY A 168 -10.09 -28.71 12.91
CA GLY A 168 -9.03 -29.71 12.94
C GLY A 168 -9.64 -31.08 12.65
N THR A 169 -9.69 -31.48 11.39
CA THR A 169 -10.19 -32.81 11.01
C THR A 169 -9.08 -33.85 11.12
N GLN A 170 -8.98 -34.50 12.29
CA GLN A 170 -8.75 -35.94 12.37
C GLN A 170 -10.10 -36.58 12.73
N GLY A 171 -10.62 -37.48 11.88
CA GLY A 171 -11.70 -38.40 12.24
C GLY A 171 -13.01 -38.27 11.44
N ASN A 172 -13.04 -38.93 10.28
CA ASN A 172 -14.13 -39.75 9.71
C ASN A 172 -15.61 -39.39 10.04
N GLY A 173 -16.36 -38.96 9.02
CA GLY A 173 -17.83 -38.93 9.05
C GLY A 173 -18.41 -37.98 8.00
N GLY A 174 -18.94 -38.54 6.91
CA GLY A 174 -19.35 -37.77 5.73
C GLY A 174 -20.59 -36.89 5.92
N SER A 175 -20.61 -35.76 5.20
CA SER A 175 -21.78 -35.20 4.50
C SER A 175 -21.30 -34.04 3.62
N THR A 176 -21.67 -34.11 2.34
CA THR A 176 -21.33 -33.19 1.25
C THR A 176 -21.96 -31.81 1.41
N ALA A 177 -21.17 -30.74 1.37
CA ALA A 177 -21.62 -29.39 1.00
C ALA A 177 -20.46 -28.62 0.34
N ALA A 178 -20.76 -27.98 -0.79
CA ALA A 178 -19.81 -27.46 -1.79
C ALA A 178 -18.98 -26.24 -1.32
N PRO A 179 -17.78 -26.03 -1.86
CA PRO A 179 -16.92 -24.89 -1.52
C PRO A 179 -17.32 -23.63 -2.29
N LEU A 180 -17.34 -22.49 -1.60
CA LEU A 180 -17.34 -21.16 -2.22
C LEU A 180 -15.89 -20.71 -2.44
N ASP A 181 -15.49 -20.63 -3.70
CA ASP A 181 -14.19 -20.12 -4.15
C ASP A 181 -14.14 -18.57 -4.06
N PHE A 182 -13.00 -18.05 -3.58
CA PHE A 182 -12.55 -16.67 -3.78
C PHE A 182 -11.23 -16.65 -4.55
#